data_AF-A0A834VY22-F1
#
_entry.id   AF-A0A834VY22-F1
#
_cell.length_a   1.000
_cell.length_b   1.000
_cell.length_c   1.000
_cell.angle_alpha   90.00
_cell.angle_beta   90.00
_cell.angle_gamma   90.00
#
_symmetry.space_group_name_H-M   'P 1'
#
loop_
_entity.id
_entity.type
_entity.pdbx_description
1 polymer ?
#
loop_
_entity_poly.entity_id
_entity_poly.type
_entity_poly.pdbx_seq_one_letter_code
_entity_poly.pdbx_strand_id
1 'polypeptide(L)'
;MKAQVLMILTQMGYTLLYFLTQASFNHGMSPHVYVTYRNIVAAIVMFPFAFFLERKIRPKLTLPLFLEIFMLSLFGFGLTLNMYFASLKYTNPTFVTSVTNTIASITFVLAVILRKLKTVKWESKGLPSGGGQEA
;
A
#
# COMPACT_ATOMS: atom_id res chain seq x y z
N MET A 1 3.75 7.56 -20.78
CA MET A 1 2.36 7.98 -21.08
C MET A 1 1.29 7.18 -20.31
N LYS A 2 1.21 5.84 -20.40
CA LYS A 2 0.16 5.05 -19.70
C LYS A 2 0.05 5.32 -18.19
N ALA A 3 1.17 5.36 -17.47
CA ALA A 3 1.19 5.61 -16.02
C ALA A 3 0.80 7.06 -15.64
N GLN A 4 1.13 8.04 -16.47
CA GLN A 4 0.81 9.44 -16.22
C GLN A 4 -0.69 9.70 -16.36
N VAL A 5 -1.31 9.13 -17.40
CA VAL A 5 -2.77 9.20 -17.59
C VAL A 5 -3.50 8.55 -16.41
N LEU A 6 -3.00 7.42 -15.90
CA LEU A 6 -3.60 6.75 -14.74
C LEU A 6 -3.48 7.57 -13.45
N MET A 7 -2.34 8.25 -13.23
CA MET A 7 -2.16 9.16 -12.09
C MET A 7 -3.12 10.35 -12.17
N ILE A 8 -3.25 10.98 -13.34
CA ILE A 8 -4.15 12.13 -13.55
C ILE A 8 -5.61 11.69 -13.32
N LEU A 9 -6.01 10.54 -13.87
CA LEU A 9 -7.36 9.99 -13.67
C LEU A 9 -7.66 9.74 -12.18
N THR A 10 -6.68 9.17 -11.46
CA THR A 10 -6.80 8.91 -10.02
C THR A 10 -6.93 10.22 -9.23
N GLN A 11 -6.11 11.22 -9.55
CA GLN A 11 -6.17 12.55 -8.93
C GLN A 11 -7.52 13.23 -9.15
N MET A 12 -8.06 13.20 -10.37
CA MET A 12 -9.39 13.72 -10.66
C MET A 12 -10.48 13.01 -9.82
N GLY A 13 -10.39 11.68 -9.69
CA GLY A 13 -11.29 10.91 -8.84
C GLY A 13 -11.20 11.31 -7.36
N TYR A 14 -9.99 11.53 -6.83
CA TYR A 14 -9.79 12.01 -5.46
C TYR A 14 -10.38 13.40 -5.24
N THR A 15 -10.22 14.31 -6.19
CA THR A 15 -10.80 15.67 -6.10
C THR A 15 -12.33 15.62 -6.07
N LEU A 16 -12.95 14.78 -6.91
CA LEU A 16 -14.41 14.59 -6.90
C LEU A 16 -14.90 14.04 -5.56
N LEU A 17 -14.21 13.03 -5.01
CA LEU A 17 -14.51 12.48 -3.68
C LEU A 17 -14.37 13.54 -2.59
N TYR A 18 -13.35 14.41 -2.66
CA TYR A 18 -13.17 15.49 -1.69
C TYR A 18 -14.34 16.48 -1.73
N PHE A 19 -14.79 16.84 -2.93
CA PHE A 19 -15.96 17.71 -3.10
C PHE A 19 -17.24 17.08 -2.52
N LEU A 20 -17.48 15.79 -2.77
CA LEU A 20 -18.59 15.04 -2.16
C LEU A 20 -18.47 14.97 -0.63
N THR A 21 -17.24 14.81 -0.11
CA THR A 21 -16.96 14.79 1.34
C THR A 21 -17.34 16.13 1.98
N GLN A 22 -16.90 17.24 1.39
CA GLN A 22 -17.22 18.60 1.82
C GLN A 22 -18.74 18.83 1.82
N ALA A 23 -19.43 18.43 0.75
CA ALA A 23 -20.89 18.54 0.66
C ALA A 23 -21.61 17.73 1.75
N SER A 24 -21.16 16.51 2.04
CA SER A 24 -21.73 15.65 3.10
C SER A 24 -21.47 16.19 4.50
N PHE A 25 -20.30 16.77 4.76
CA PHE A 25 -19.98 17.39 6.05
C PHE A 25 -20.75 18.69 6.29
N ASN A 26 -21.02 19.47 5.24
CA ASN A 26 -21.90 20.64 5.33
C ASN A 26 -23.34 20.28 5.74
N HIS A 27 -23.78 19.05 5.52
CA HIS A 27 -25.06 18.51 6.00
C HIS A 27 -24.98 17.89 7.41
N GLY A 28 -23.87 18.08 8.13
CA GLY A 28 -23.72 17.64 9.53
C GLY A 28 -23.32 16.16 9.70
N MET A 29 -22.87 15.48 8.64
CA MET A 29 -22.43 14.08 8.73
C MET A 29 -21.13 13.96 9.54
N SER A 30 -21.11 13.03 10.50
CA SER A 30 -19.92 12.83 11.33
C SER A 30 -18.74 12.24 10.51
N PRO A 31 -17.50 12.73 10.69
CA PRO A 31 -16.35 12.28 9.91
C PRO A 31 -16.08 10.77 10.00
N HIS A 32 -16.35 10.19 11.17
CA HIS A 32 -16.13 8.76 11.41
C HIS A 32 -17.10 7.88 10.61
N VAL A 33 -18.38 8.27 10.53
CA VAL A 33 -19.39 7.54 9.74
C VAL A 33 -19.07 7.63 8.25
N TYR A 34 -18.59 8.78 7.78
CA TYR A 34 -18.21 8.95 6.38
C TYR A 34 -17.04 8.04 5.95
N VAL A 35 -16.00 7.95 6.78
CA VAL A 35 -14.84 7.08 6.52
C VAL A 35 -15.25 5.60 6.49
N THR A 36 -16.07 5.17 7.45
CA THR A 36 -16.57 3.79 7.50
C THR A 36 -17.43 3.46 6.29
N TYR A 37 -18.35 4.36 5.92
CA TYR A 37 -19.21 4.17 4.75
C TYR A 37 -18.40 4.03 3.45
N ARG A 38 -17.41 4.90 3.25
CA ARG A 38 -16.54 4.84 2.07
C ARG A 38 -15.79 3.50 1.98
N ASN A 39 -15.24 3.00 3.09
CA ASN A 39 -14.53 1.73 3.11
C ASN A 39 -15.43 0.53 2.85
N ILE A 40 -16.67 0.54 3.37
CA ILE A 40 -17.67 -0.50 3.10
C ILE A 40 -18.05 -0.51 1.63
N VAL A 41 -18.38 0.66 1.05
CA VAL A 41 -18.70 0.77 -0.37
C VAL A 41 -17.52 0.34 -1.24
N ALA A 42 -16.30 0.75 -0.89
CA ALA A 42 -15.10 0.32 -1.61
C ALA A 42 -14.92 -1.20 -1.55
N ALA A 43 -15.09 -1.83 -0.39
CA ALA A 43 -15.02 -3.28 -0.25
C ALA A 43 -16.08 -3.99 -1.09
N ILE A 44 -17.33 -3.52 -1.07
CA ILE A 44 -18.44 -4.10 -1.86
C ILE A 44 -18.19 -3.97 -3.36
N VAL A 45 -17.69 -2.83 -3.84
CA VAL A 45 -17.38 -2.60 -5.26
C VAL A 45 -16.16 -3.40 -5.70
N MET A 46 -15.16 -3.51 -4.83
CA MET A 46 -13.92 -4.23 -5.12
C MET A 46 -14.12 -5.76 -5.07
N PHE A 47 -15.03 -6.26 -4.23
CA PHE A 47 -15.31 -7.69 -4.07
C PHE A 47 -15.65 -8.42 -5.39
N PRO A 48 -16.60 -7.96 -6.24
CA PRO A 48 -16.87 -8.59 -7.52
C PRO A 48 -15.71 -8.42 -8.49
N PHE A 49 -15.03 -7.27 -8.51
CA PHE A 49 -13.85 -7.07 -9.36
C PHE A 49 -12.73 -8.05 -9.02
N ALA A 50 -12.42 -8.21 -7.72
CA ALA A 50 -11.46 -9.20 -7.25
C ALA A 50 -11.89 -10.62 -7.63
N PHE A 51 -13.17 -10.96 -7.45
CA PHE A 51 -13.69 -12.28 -7.81
C PHE A 51 -13.60 -12.59 -9.31
N PHE A 52 -13.90 -11.61 -10.18
CA PHE A 52 -13.91 -11.80 -11.64
C PHE A 52 -12.52 -11.68 -12.28
N LEU A 53 -11.68 -10.71 -11.89
CA LEU A 53 -10.34 -10.51 -12.48
C LEU A 53 -9.33 -11.56 -12.00
N GLU A 54 -9.36 -11.93 -10.71
CA GLU A 54 -8.31 -12.79 -10.14
C GLU A 54 -8.61 -14.28 -10.32
N ARG A 55 -9.78 -14.65 -10.86
CA ARG A 55 -10.20 -16.05 -11.04
C ARG A 55 -9.19 -16.89 -11.83
N LYS A 56 -8.45 -16.30 -12.78
CA LYS A 56 -7.47 -17.00 -13.63
C LYS A 56 -6.05 -17.09 -13.07
N ILE A 57 -5.68 -16.25 -12.11
CA ILE A 57 -4.27 -16.07 -11.66
C ILE A 57 -4.06 -16.62 -10.23
N ARG A 58 -5.09 -17.18 -9.59
CA ARG A 58 -5.06 -17.54 -8.16
C ARG A 58 -3.91 -18.48 -7.78
N PRO A 59 -2.98 -18.06 -6.91
CA PRO A 59 -2.36 -18.98 -5.96
C PRO A 59 -3.46 -19.47 -4.98
N LYS A 60 -3.39 -20.72 -4.54
CA LYS A 60 -4.39 -21.30 -3.61
C LYS A 60 -4.44 -20.45 -2.34
N LEU A 61 -5.57 -19.81 -2.06
CA LEU A 61 -5.82 -19.11 -0.79
C LEU A 61 -5.91 -20.15 0.32
N THR A 62 -4.81 -20.36 1.03
CA THR A 62 -4.77 -21.20 2.23
C THR A 62 -5.22 -20.38 3.43
N LEU A 63 -5.88 -21.00 4.41
CA LEU A 63 -6.26 -20.36 5.68
C LEU A 63 -5.12 -19.57 6.35
N PRO A 64 -3.87 -20.06 6.42
CA PRO A 64 -2.77 -19.27 6.97
C PRO A 64 -2.47 -17.99 6.17
N LEU A 65 -2.50 -18.04 4.83
CA LEU A 65 -2.29 -16.85 4.00
C LEU A 65 -3.41 -15.82 4.21
N PHE A 66 -4.65 -16.29 4.32
CA PHE A 66 -5.79 -15.43 4.65
C PHE A 66 -5.62 -14.77 6.02
N LEU A 67 -5.24 -15.54 7.04
CA LEU A 67 -5.02 -15.03 8.39
C LEU A 67 -3.85 -14.03 8.44
N GLU A 68 -2.78 -14.28 7.68
CA GLU A 68 -1.66 -13.35 7.55
C GLU A 68 -2.10 -12.02 6.94
N ILE A 69 -2.81 -12.04 5.81
CA ILE A 69 -3.33 -10.82 5.16
C ILE A 69 -4.33 -10.11 6.09
N PHE A 70 -5.17 -10.86 6.81
CA PHE A 70 -6.12 -10.31 7.77
C PHE A 70 -5.42 -9.61 8.93
N MET A 71 -4.43 -10.27 9.54
CA MET A 71 -3.62 -9.68 10.63
C MET A 71 -2.82 -8.48 10.13
N LEU A 72 -2.23 -8.57 8.95
CA LEU A 72 -1.50 -7.47 8.31
C LEU A 72 -2.43 -6.28 8.05
N SER A 73 -3.67 -6.51 7.62
CA SER A 73 -4.66 -5.45 7.42
C SER A 73 -5.15 -4.86 8.76
N LEU A 74 -5.39 -5.69 9.77
CA LEU A 74 -5.90 -5.26 11.06
C LEU A 74 -4.86 -4.44 11.83
N PHE A 75 -3.62 -4.93 11.91
CA PHE A 75 -2.52 -4.19 12.51
C PHE A 75 -2.07 -3.04 11.60
N GLY A 76 -1.95 -3.24 10.29
CA GLY A 76 -1.52 -2.19 9.37
C GLY A 76 -2.48 -1.02 9.36
N PHE A 77 -3.75 -1.23 9.00
CA PHE A 77 -4.70 -0.13 8.91
C PHE A 77 -5.14 0.38 10.28
N GLY A 78 -5.47 -0.53 11.20
CA GLY A 78 -5.97 -0.19 12.53
C GLY A 78 -4.93 0.50 13.40
N LEU A 79 -3.73 -0.06 13.52
CA LEU A 79 -2.66 0.55 14.34
C LEU A 79 -2.21 1.88 13.73
N THR A 80 -2.01 1.95 12.40
CA THR A 80 -1.56 3.19 11.75
C THR A 80 -2.56 4.33 11.94
N LEU A 81 -3.87 4.09 11.78
CA LEU A 81 -4.87 5.14 12.01
C LEU A 81 -4.91 5.59 13.47
N ASN A 82 -4.92 4.64 14.41
CA ASN A 82 -4.95 4.97 15.84
C ASN A 82 -3.68 5.73 16.27
N MET A 83 -2.52 5.28 15.80
CA MET A 83 -1.22 5.89 16.09
C MET A 83 -1.06 7.25 15.39
N TYR A 84 -1.67 7.45 14.21
CA TYR A 84 -1.73 8.74 13.54
C TYR A 84 -2.55 9.76 14.34
N PHE A 85 -3.76 9.38 14.78
CA PHE A 85 -4.59 10.24 15.64
C PHE A 85 -3.93 10.51 17.00
N ALA A 86 -3.32 9.50 17.61
CA ALA A 86 -2.54 9.69 18.83
C ALA A 86 -1.37 10.65 18.59
N SER A 87 -0.63 10.47 17.49
CA SER A 87 0.48 11.35 17.13
C SER A 87 0.02 12.79 16.97
N LEU A 88 -1.09 13.05 16.27
CA LEU A 88 -1.64 14.41 16.17
C LEU A 88 -2.09 15.01 17.52
N LYS A 89 -2.44 14.17 18.49
CA LYS A 89 -2.81 14.62 19.85
C LYS A 89 -1.58 14.89 20.73
N TYR A 90 -0.50 14.13 20.56
CA TYR A 90 0.71 14.22 21.38
C TYR A 90 1.84 15.03 20.72
N THR A 91 1.73 15.34 19.43
CA THR A 91 2.80 15.94 18.62
C THR A 91 2.23 16.92 17.59
N ASN A 92 3.10 17.80 17.06
CA ASN A 92 2.71 18.76 16.04
C ASN A 92 2.64 18.09 14.64
N PRO A 93 1.64 18.38 13.80
CA PRO A 93 1.57 17.97 12.39
C PRO A 93 2.90 17.93 11.62
N THR A 94 3.82 18.88 11.85
CA THR A 94 5.15 18.92 11.22
C THR A 94 5.97 17.65 11.49
N PHE A 95 5.93 17.13 12.72
CA PHE A 95 6.64 15.90 13.05
C PHE A 95 6.03 14.69 12.35
N VAL A 96 4.69 14.62 12.26
CA VAL A 96 3.99 13.56 11.49
C VAL A 96 4.41 13.60 10.02
N THR A 97 4.48 14.80 9.42
CA THR A 97 4.94 14.93 8.03
C THR A 97 6.40 14.53 7.84
N SER A 98 7.29 14.87 8.78
CA SER A 98 8.70 14.46 8.73
C SER A 98 8.86 12.94 8.84
N VAL A 99 8.09 12.28 9.71
CA VAL A 99 8.06 10.83 9.81
C VAL A 99 7.59 10.19 8.50
N THR A 100 6.50 10.69 7.91
CA THR A 100 6.00 10.16 6.62
C THR A 100 7.01 10.30 5.48
N ASN A 101 7.75 11.42 5.43
CA ASN A 101 8.81 11.59 4.43
C ASN A 101 10.00 10.63 4.68
N THR A 102 10.30 10.35 5.94
CA THR A 102 11.35 9.40 6.33
C THR A 102 11.03 7.98 5.87
N ILE A 103 9.75 7.60 5.72
CA ILE A 103 9.33 6.30 5.16
C ILE A 103 9.92 6.10 3.75
N ALA A 104 9.91 7.13 2.89
CA ALA A 104 10.48 7.05 1.55
C ALA A 104 12.00 6.82 1.61
N SER A 105 12.71 7.54 2.49
CA SER A 105 14.15 7.38 2.71
C SER A 105 14.51 5.98 3.22
N ILE A 106 13.78 5.46 4.22
CA ILE A 106 13.99 4.10 4.75
C ILE A 106 13.74 3.06 3.66
N THR A 107 12.66 3.23 2.88
CA THR A 107 12.32 2.32 1.77
C THR A 107 13.44 2.29 0.72
N PHE A 108 14.01 3.44 0.38
CA PHE A 108 15.14 3.52 -0.54
C PHE A 108 16.38 2.78 -0.01
N VAL A 109 16.74 2.99 1.26
CA VAL A 109 17.87 2.30 1.90
C VAL A 109 17.64 0.78 1.89
N LEU A 110 16.46 0.32 2.29
CA LEU A 110 16.09 -1.10 2.24
C LEU A 110 16.16 -1.65 0.82
N ALA A 111 15.68 -0.91 -0.19
CA ALA A 111 15.75 -1.32 -1.59
C ALA A 111 17.20 -1.46 -2.08
N VAL A 112 18.10 -0.55 -1.68
CA VAL A 112 19.53 -0.63 -2.00
C VAL A 112 20.17 -1.87 -1.35
N ILE A 113 19.92 -2.09 -0.06
CA ILE A 113 20.43 -3.26 0.67
C ILE A 113 19.92 -4.56 0.02
N LEU A 114 18.62 -4.66 -0.25
CA LEU A 114 18.02 -5.84 -0.89
C LEU A 114 18.54 -6.05 -2.31
N ARG A 115 18.79 -4.98 -3.08
CA ARG A 115 19.40 -5.09 -4.41
C ARG A 115 20.82 -5.66 -4.32
N LYS A 116 21.62 -5.22 -3.34
CA LYS A 116 22.96 -5.76 -3.06
C LYS A 116 22.90 -7.23 -2.61
N LEU A 117 21.98 -7.58 -1.72
CA LEU A 117 21.78 -8.96 -1.27
C LEU A 117 21.32 -9.89 -2.42
N LYS A 118 20.44 -9.39 -3.29
CA LYS A 118 19.98 -10.13 -4.46
C LYS A 118 21.12 -10.36 -5.45
N THR A 119 21.94 -9.35 -5.74
CA THR A 119 23.11 -9.51 -6.63
C THR A 119 24.13 -10.52 -6.09
N VAL A 120 24.38 -10.51 -4.77
CA VAL A 120 25.25 -11.51 -4.12
C VAL A 120 24.66 -12.92 -4.21
N LYS A 121 23.35 -13.09 -4.05
CA LYS A 121 22.69 -14.39 -4.16
C LYS A 121 22.65 -14.94 -5.59
N TRP A 122 22.61 -14.07 -6.61
CA TRP A 122 22.74 -14.48 -8.01
C TRP A 122 24.17 -14.92 -8.35
N GLU A 123 25.17 -14.19 -7.87
CA GLU A 123 26.58 -14.58 -8.03
C GLU A 123 26.87 -15.93 -7.35
N SER A 124 26.35 -16.12 -6.13
CA SER A 124 26.52 -17.37 -5.37
C SER A 124 25.76 -18.57 -5.95
N LYS A 125 24.70 -18.37 -6.74
CA LYS A 125 23.93 -19.45 -7.39
C LYS A 125 24.29 -19.68 -8.86
N GLY A 126 25.21 -18.89 -9.41
CA GLY A 126 25.40 -18.75 -10.85
C GLY A 126 26.77 -19.09 -11.44
N LEU A 127 27.72 -19.66 -10.69
CA LEU A 127 29.04 -20.01 -11.24
C LEU A 127 29.48 -21.43 -10.85
N PRO A 128 29.35 -22.44 -11.73
CA PRO A 128 30.52 -23.26 -12.03
C PRO A 128 31.50 -22.35 -12.76
N SER A 129 32.57 -21.98 -12.06
CA SER A 129 33.77 -21.41 -12.67
C SER A 129 34.36 -22.43 -13.65
N GLY A 130 33.89 -22.40 -14.89
CA GLY A 130 34.55 -23.06 -16.02
C GLY A 130 35.78 -22.26 -16.41
N GLY A 131 36.93 -22.65 -15.86
CA GLY A 131 38.22 -22.23 -16.37
C GLY A 131 38.50 -22.87 -17.74
N GLY A 132 39.20 -22.11 -18.58
CA GLY A 132 40.16 -22.56 -19.61
C GLY A 132 39.72 -23.57 -20.67
N GLN A 133 39.73 -23.14 -21.94
CA GLN A 133 40.36 -23.78 -23.13
C GLN A 133 39.93 -22.96 -24.35
N GLU A 134 40.82 -22.20 -25.00
CA GLU A 134 41.66 -22.64 -26.13
C GLU A 134 40.87 -23.24 -27.30
N ALA A 135 40.67 -22.43 -28.36
CA ALA A 135 40.82 -22.75 -29.79
C ALA A 135 40.36 -21.56 -30.65
#